data_AF-A0A429BW89-F1
#
_entry.id   AF-A0A429BW89-F1
#
_cell.length_a   1.000
_cell.length_b   1.000
_cell.length_c   1.000
_cell.angle_alpha   90.00
_cell.angle_beta   90.00
_cell.angle_gamma   90.00
#
_symmetry.space_group_name_H-M   'P 1'
#
loop_
_entity.id
_entity.type
_entity.pdbx_description
1 polymer ?
#
loop_
_entity_poly.entity_id
_entity_poly.type
_entity_poly.pdbx_seq_one_letter_code
_entity_poly.pdbx_strand_id
1 'polypeptide(L)'
;MPDAFTTRVLNLATGSAERVADITGDCESFLREAAAGRDGLLNVFVPHATAGIAIIETGAGSDDDLLSALHTLLPADDRWQHRHGSPGHGRHH
;
A
#
# COMPACT_ATOMS: atom_id res chain seq x y z
N MET A 1 -29.91 -13.47 -6.13
CA MET A 1 -29.16 -12.20 -6.22
C MET A 1 -27.70 -12.58 -6.16
N PRO A 2 -26.80 -12.07 -7.03
CA PRO A 2 -25.38 -12.24 -6.77
C PRO A 2 -25.11 -11.66 -5.38
N ASP A 3 -24.39 -12.39 -4.53
CA ASP A 3 -24.04 -11.92 -3.19
C ASP A 3 -23.45 -10.51 -3.31
N ALA A 4 -24.03 -9.55 -2.59
CA ALA A 4 -23.62 -8.17 -2.69
C ALA A 4 -22.15 -8.05 -2.26
N PHE A 5 -21.31 -7.51 -3.13
CA PHE A 5 -19.95 -7.13 -2.76
C PHE A 5 -20.01 -6.19 -1.55
N THR A 6 -19.29 -6.54 -0.49
CA THR A 6 -19.13 -5.68 0.68
C THR A 6 -17.80 -4.95 0.54
N THR A 7 -17.81 -3.62 0.68
CA THR A 7 -16.62 -2.79 0.54
C THR A 7 -16.41 -1.97 1.81
N ARG A 8 -15.15 -1.84 2.24
CA ARG A 8 -14.72 -0.97 3.34
C ARG A 8 -13.60 -0.07 2.84
N VAL A 9 -13.68 1.22 3.16
CA VAL A 9 -12.58 2.16 2.93
C VAL A 9 -11.75 2.26 4.21
N LEU A 10 -10.46 2.00 4.09
CA LEU A 10 -9.49 2.18 5.17
C LEU A 10 -8.74 3.51 4.96
N ASN A 11 -8.74 4.37 5.98
CA ASN A 11 -7.99 5.61 5.96
C ASN A 11 -6.68 5.41 6.74
N LEU A 12 -5.55 5.56 6.06
CA LEU A 12 -4.23 5.34 6.64
C LEU A 12 -3.48 6.66 6.77
N ALA A 13 -3.04 7.00 7.99
CA ALA A 13 -2.14 8.12 8.22
C ALA A 13 -0.70 7.60 8.26
N THR A 14 0.08 7.88 7.21
CA THR A 14 1.46 7.39 7.07
C THR A 14 2.54 8.40 7.47
N GLY A 15 2.15 9.61 7.86
CA GLY A 15 3.08 10.67 8.28
C GLY A 15 3.71 11.39 7.09
N SER A 16 4.90 11.95 7.28
CA SER A 16 5.59 12.80 6.30
C SER A 16 6.77 12.14 5.58
N ALA A 17 7.04 10.87 5.87
CA ALA A 17 8.13 10.10 5.26
C ALA A 17 7.59 8.81 4.65
N GLU A 18 8.30 8.27 3.64
CA GLU A 18 8.00 6.96 3.06
C GLU A 18 8.06 5.89 4.15
N ARG A 19 7.10 4.96 4.13
CA ARG A 19 7.02 3.86 5.08
C ARG A 19 6.23 2.70 4.51
N VAL A 20 6.45 1.53 5.08
CA VAL A 20 5.51 0.41 4.99
C VAL A 20 4.47 0.54 6.11
N ALA A 21 3.21 0.27 5.80
CA ALA A 21 2.13 0.20 6.77
C ALA A 21 1.48 -1.18 6.66
N ASP A 22 1.57 -1.98 7.71
CA ASP A 22 0.94 -3.29 7.76
C ASP A 22 -0.57 -3.14 8.00
N ILE A 23 -1.36 -3.64 7.06
CA ILE A 23 -2.83 -3.60 7.07
C ILE A 23 -3.44 -5.00 7.22
N THR A 24 -2.63 -6.01 7.56
CA THR A 24 -3.07 -7.40 7.68
C THR A 24 -4.20 -7.52 8.71
N GLY A 25 -4.05 -6.85 9.86
CA GLY A 25 -5.07 -6.82 10.91
C GLY A 25 -6.40 -6.20 10.44
N ASP A 26 -6.36 -5.14 9.63
CA ASP A 26 -7.55 -4.51 9.06
C ASP A 26 -8.26 -5.43 8.06
N CYS A 27 -7.48 -6.15 7.23
CA CYS A 27 -7.99 -7.13 6.28
C CYS A 27 -8.67 -8.31 7.00
N GLU A 28 -8.05 -8.82 8.06
CA GLU A 28 -8.63 -9.88 8.90
C GLU A 28 -9.92 -9.43 9.59
N SER A 29 -9.95 -8.22 10.17
CA SER A 29 -11.15 -7.64 10.77
C SER A 29 -12.28 -7.54 9.75
N PHE A 30 -11.98 -7.04 8.55
CA PHE A 30 -12.97 -6.97 7.47
C PHE A 30 -13.51 -8.36 7.11
N LEU A 31 -12.66 -9.37 6.94
CA LEU A 31 -13.08 -10.72 6.59
C LEU A 31 -13.92 -11.38 7.69
N ARG A 32 -13.56 -11.19 8.97
CA ARG A 32 -14.34 -11.70 10.10
C ARG A 32 -15.75 -11.11 10.13
N GLU A 33 -15.90 -9.83 9.80
CA GLU A 33 -17.20 -9.15 9.85
C GLU A 33 -18.03 -9.38 8.59
N ALA A 34 -17.41 -9.25 7.42
CA ALA A 34 -18.11 -9.29 6.14
C ALA A 34 -18.29 -10.71 5.60
N ALA A 35 -17.43 -11.67 5.95
CA ALA A 35 -17.37 -12.97 5.28
C ALA A 35 -17.24 -14.18 6.23
N ALA A 36 -17.67 -14.05 7.49
CA ALA A 36 -17.61 -15.13 8.47
C ALA A 36 -18.18 -16.46 7.93
N GLY A 37 -17.33 -17.50 7.89
CA GLY A 37 -17.71 -18.85 7.46
C GLY A 37 -17.96 -19.00 5.95
N ARG A 38 -17.49 -18.06 5.12
CA ARG A 38 -17.63 -18.10 3.66
C ARG A 38 -16.27 -18.13 2.96
N ASP A 39 -16.23 -18.77 1.80
CA ASP A 39 -15.08 -18.75 0.90
C ASP A 39 -15.24 -17.67 -0.18
N GLY A 40 -14.13 -17.12 -0.66
CA GLY A 40 -14.16 -16.11 -1.71
C GLY A 40 -12.81 -15.45 -1.96
N LEU A 41 -12.86 -14.27 -2.59
CA LEU A 41 -11.69 -13.44 -2.91
C LEU A 41 -11.75 -12.13 -2.13
N LEU A 42 -10.63 -11.74 -1.51
CA LEU A 42 -10.41 -10.39 -0.98
C LEU A 42 -9.70 -9.56 -2.05
N ASN A 43 -10.31 -8.44 -2.44
CA ASN A 43 -9.65 -7.44 -3.27
C ASN A 43 -9.17 -6.28 -2.40
N VAL A 44 -7.88 -5.96 -2.50
CA VAL A 44 -7.27 -4.77 -1.87
C VAL A 44 -6.82 -3.83 -2.97
N PHE A 45 -7.26 -2.58 -2.89
CA PHE A 45 -7.00 -1.57 -3.90
C PHE A 45 -6.61 -0.25 -3.25
N VAL A 46 -5.57 0.39 -3.80
CA VAL A 46 -5.10 1.71 -3.36
C VAL A 46 -5.41 2.71 -4.48
N PRO A 47 -6.36 3.65 -4.27
CA PRO A 47 -6.73 4.64 -5.28
C PRO A 47 -5.74 5.83 -5.34
N HIS A 48 -4.45 5.59 -5.12
CA HIS A 48 -3.41 6.63 -5.08
C HIS A 48 -2.28 6.28 -6.05
N ALA A 49 -1.83 7.27 -6.81
CA ALA A 49 -0.73 7.09 -7.77
C ALA A 49 0.64 7.03 -7.10
N THR A 50 0.75 7.35 -5.81
CA THR A 50 2.03 7.42 -5.07
C THR A 50 2.08 6.47 -3.88
N ALA A 51 1.26 5.42 -3.92
CA ALA A 51 1.25 4.36 -2.91
C ALA A 51 0.92 3.03 -3.60
N GLY A 52 1.44 1.93 -3.06
CA GLY A 52 1.26 0.59 -3.61
C GLY A 52 0.83 -0.42 -2.54
N ILE A 53 0.41 -1.59 -3.00
CA ILE A 53 0.16 -2.77 -2.16
C ILE A 53 1.22 -3.81 -2.48
N ALA A 54 1.80 -4.39 -1.45
CA ALA A 54 2.73 -5.50 -1.56
C ALA A 54 2.38 -6.56 -0.51
N ILE A 55 2.68 -7.82 -0.83
CA ILE A 55 2.66 -8.93 0.12
C ILE A 55 4.12 -9.22 0.45
N ILE A 56 4.52 -8.97 1.69
CA ILE A 56 5.87 -9.16 2.19
C ILE A 56 5.81 -9.62 3.65
N GLU A 57 6.90 -10.19 4.14
CA GLU A 57 7.09 -10.39 5.57
C GLU A 57 7.38 -9.04 6.24
N THR A 58 6.72 -8.74 7.36
CA THR A 58 6.91 -7.52 8.15
C THR A 58 7.61 -7.84 9.48
N GLY A 59 8.37 -6.90 10.02
CA GLY A 59 9.00 -7.04 11.35
C GLY A 59 10.34 -7.80 11.38
N ALA A 60 10.79 -8.35 10.25
CA ALA A 60 12.12 -8.93 10.07
C ALA A 60 13.16 -7.96 9.46
N GLY A 61 12.74 -6.71 9.16
CA GLY A 61 13.55 -5.71 8.44
C GLY A 61 13.34 -5.74 6.92
N SER A 62 12.57 -6.68 6.38
CA SER A 62 12.25 -6.74 4.96
C SER A 62 11.48 -5.51 4.44
N ASP A 63 10.75 -4.84 5.32
CA ASP A 63 10.09 -3.55 5.06
C ASP A 63 11.10 -2.42 4.83
N ASP A 64 12.16 -2.35 5.64
CA ASP A 64 13.26 -1.40 5.44
C ASP A 64 14.06 -1.74 4.18
N ASP A 65 14.35 -3.02 3.94
CA ASP A 65 15.05 -3.48 2.73
C ASP A 65 14.26 -3.16 1.46
N LEU A 66 12.93 -3.30 1.48
CA LEU A 66 12.07 -2.92 0.37
C LEU A 66 12.18 -1.43 0.04
N LEU A 67 12.09 -0.56 1.06
CA LEU A 67 12.22 0.88 0.87
C LEU A 67 13.62 1.24 0.35
N SER A 68 14.67 0.63 0.91
CA SER A 68 16.05 0.82 0.47
C SER A 68 16.27 0.39 -0.99
N ALA A 69 15.68 -0.74 -1.39
CA ALA A 69 15.71 -1.22 -2.77
C ALA A 69 15.01 -0.24 -3.72
N LEU A 70 13.82 0.26 -3.35
CA LEU A 70 13.10 1.27 -4.12
C LEU A 70 13.91 2.58 -4.23
N HIS A 71 14.58 3.01 -3.16
CA HIS A 71 15.44 4.20 -3.19
C HIS A 71 16.60 4.06 -4.16
N THR A 72 17.18 2.86 -4.22
CA THR A 72 18.28 2.54 -5.13
C THR A 72 17.82 2.53 -6.59
N LEU A 73 16.68 1.89 -6.86
CA LEU A 73 16.13 1.76 -8.21
C LEU A 73 15.54 3.09 -8.73
N LEU A 74 14.91 3.84 -7.84
CA LEU A 74 14.15 5.05 -8.14
C LEU A 74 14.65 6.23 -7.27
N PRO A 75 15.87 6.74 -7.50
CA PRO A 75 16.44 7.79 -6.67
C PRO A 75 15.68 9.12 -6.80
N ALA A 76 15.64 9.90 -5.72
CA ALA A 76 14.94 11.20 -5.67
C ALA A 76 15.74 12.35 -6.32
N ASP A 77 16.37 12.09 -7.47
CA ASP A 77 17.17 13.07 -8.20
C ASP A 77 16.38 13.75 -9.34
N ASP A 78 17.07 14.54 -10.16
CA ASP A 78 16.46 15.35 -11.20
C ASP A 78 16.16 14.58 -12.51
N ARG A 79 16.39 13.26 -12.57
CA ARG A 79 16.17 12.47 -13.80
C ARG A 79 14.71 12.39 -14.25
N TRP A 80 13.77 12.55 -13.32
CA TRP A 80 12.35 12.36 -13.59
C TRP A 80 11.76 13.53 -14.36
N GLN A 81 11.04 13.28 -15.46
CA GLN A 81 10.40 14.37 -16.20
C GLN A 81 9.21 15.00 -15.45
N HIS A 82 8.64 14.29 -14.48
CA HIS A 82 7.52 14.78 -13.70
C HIS A 82 7.96 15.90 -12.74
N ARG A 83 7.28 17.05 -12.78
CA ARG A 83 7.65 18.31 -12.08
C ARG A 83 6.49 18.94 -11.30
N HIS A 84 5.79 18.15 -10.49
CA HIS A 84 4.66 18.61 -9.67
C HIS A 84 4.88 18.38 -8.16
N GLY A 85 5.45 19.36 -7.47
CA GLY A 85 5.74 19.26 -6.03
C GLY A 85 7.23 19.36 -5.76
N SER A 86 7.74 18.60 -4.79
CA SER A 86 9.16 18.65 -4.41
C SER A 86 10.05 18.05 -5.51
N PRO A 87 11.27 18.57 -5.73
CA PRO A 87 12.22 17.96 -6.66
C PRO A 87 12.38 16.46 -6.43
N GLY A 88 12.45 15.68 -7.52
CA GLY A 88 12.63 14.22 -7.46
C GLY A 88 11.38 13.39 -7.15
N HIS A 89 10.23 14.01 -6.82
CA HIS A 89 9.02 13.28 -6.43
C HIS A 89 8.41 12.40 -7.54
N GLY A 90 8.85 12.57 -8.79
CA GLY A 90 8.43 11.73 -9.91
C GLY A 90 8.68 10.25 -9.70
N ARG A 91 9.66 9.89 -8.84
CA ARG A 91 9.95 8.51 -8.42
C ARG A 91 8.81 7.79 -7.70
N HIS A 92 7.87 8.54 -7.11
CA HIS A 92 6.81 7.95 -6.29
C HIS A 92 5.65 7.42 -7.15
N HIS A 93 5.59 7.82 -8.42
CA HIS A 93 4.60 7.35 -9.40
C HIS A 93 5.00 6.00 -10.00
#